data_AF-S6GI77-F1
#
_entry.id   AF-S6GI77-F1
#
_cell.length_a   1.000
_cell.length_b   1.000
_cell.length_c   1.000
_cell.angle_alpha   90.00
_cell.angle_beta   90.00
_cell.angle_gamma   90.00
#
_symmetry.space_group_name_H-M   'P 1'
#
loop_
_entity.id
_entity.type
_entity.pdbx_description
1 polymer ?
#
loop_
_entity_poly.entity_id
_entity_poly.type
_entity_poly.pdbx_seq_one_letter_code
_entity_poly.pdbx_strand_id
1 'polypeptide(L)'
;MVDRHNCESMLLAEAWIENRDGNCILNINQTATEEDLEENHYLEEVGQTIFQVAINIKFCPYCGEDLKHPRNEIIPGFKLYDFSKW
;
A
#
# COMPACT_ATOMS: atom_id res chain seq x y z
N MET A 1 -8.99 -19.03 -8.38
CA MET A 1 -8.22 -18.06 -9.19
C MET A 1 -8.01 -16.85 -8.31
N VAL A 2 -6.77 -16.43 -8.07
CA VAL A 2 -6.48 -15.21 -7.29
C VAL A 2 -6.68 -14.05 -8.24
N ASP A 3 -7.86 -13.43 -8.17
CA ASP A 3 -8.18 -12.21 -8.91
C ASP A 3 -7.29 -11.11 -8.36
N ARG A 4 -6.23 -10.76 -9.10
CA ARG A 4 -5.36 -9.63 -8.77
C ARG A 4 -5.99 -8.40 -9.40
N HIS A 5 -6.59 -7.57 -8.55
CA HIS A 5 -7.14 -6.29 -8.97
C HIS A 5 -6.00 -5.31 -9.27
N ASN A 6 -5.97 -4.76 -10.49
CA ASN A 6 -4.99 -3.77 -10.92
C ASN A 6 -5.72 -2.50 -11.39
N CYS A 7 -5.61 -1.42 -10.62
CA CYS A 7 -6.14 -0.09 -10.94
C CYS A 7 -5.01 0.72 -11.62
N GLU A 8 -5.22 1.36 -12.79
CA GLU A 8 -4.17 2.18 -13.45
C GLU A 8 -3.62 3.29 -12.55
N SER A 9 -4.48 3.87 -11.70
CA SER A 9 -4.06 4.90 -10.72
C SER A 9 -3.10 4.39 -9.64
N MET A 10 -2.98 3.06 -9.46
CA MET A 10 -1.95 2.45 -8.60
C MET A 10 -0.55 2.50 -9.21
N LEU A 11 -0.40 2.88 -10.48
CA LEU A 11 0.92 3.11 -11.07
C LEU A 11 1.45 4.51 -10.73
N LEU A 12 0.57 5.42 -10.27
CA LEU A 12 0.92 6.80 -9.92
C LEU A 12 1.30 6.97 -8.45
N ALA A 13 0.85 6.05 -7.61
CA ALA A 13 1.23 5.94 -6.21
C ALA A 13 1.79 4.54 -6.04
N GLU A 14 2.97 4.35 -5.44
CA GLU A 14 3.60 3.03 -5.23
C GLU A 14 2.71 2.11 -4.37
N ALA A 15 1.65 1.58 -4.96
CA ALA A 15 0.50 1.02 -4.29
C ALA A 15 0.04 -0.27 -4.96
N TRP A 16 -0.45 -1.21 -4.17
CA TRP A 16 -0.97 -2.46 -4.67
C TRP A 16 -2.00 -3.04 -3.71
N ILE A 17 -2.89 -3.90 -4.22
CA ILE A 17 -3.82 -4.65 -3.38
C ILE A 17 -3.35 -6.10 -3.30
N GLU A 18 -3.18 -6.59 -2.08
CA GLU A 18 -2.95 -8.01 -1.80
C GLU A 18 -4.19 -8.64 -1.16
N ASN A 19 -4.46 -9.90 -1.52
CA ASN A 19 -5.46 -10.72 -0.85
C ASN A 19 -4.78 -11.56 0.24
N ARG A 20 -5.08 -11.31 1.52
CA ARG A 20 -4.52 -12.03 2.66
C ARG A 20 -5.62 -12.53 3.59
N ASP A 21 -5.70 -13.86 3.77
CA ASP A 21 -6.68 -14.52 4.66
C ASP A 21 -8.15 -14.11 4.39
N GLY A 22 -8.49 -13.84 3.13
CA GLY A 22 -9.82 -13.38 2.73
C GLY A 22 -10.10 -11.91 3.00
N ASN A 23 -9.06 -11.10 3.26
CA ASN A 23 -9.14 -9.65 3.31
C ASN A 23 -8.36 -9.05 2.14
N CYS A 24 -8.88 -7.98 1.53
CA CYS A 24 -8.13 -7.18 0.58
C CYS A 24 -7.40 -6.07 1.34
N ILE A 25 -6.08 -6.09 1.26
CA ILE A 25 -5.22 -5.10 1.90
C ILE A 25 -4.65 -4.22 0.80
N LEU A 26 -4.98 -2.93 0.86
CA LEU A 26 -4.32 -1.90 0.09
C LEU A 26 -3.03 -1.51 0.78
N ASN A 27 -1.92 -1.65 0.06
CA ASN A 27 -0.63 -1.15 0.46
C ASN A 27 -0.33 0.12 -0.34
N ILE A 28 0.21 1.14 0.32
CA ILE A 28 0.67 2.38 -0.28
C ILE A 28 2.04 2.70 0.32
N ASN A 29 3.04 2.84 -0.53
CA ASN A 29 4.38 3.22 -0.14
C ASN A 29 4.63 4.70 -0.39
N GLN A 30 5.37 5.31 0.52
CA GLN A 30 6.10 6.53 0.27
C GLN A 30 7.56 6.14 0.03
N THR A 31 8.09 6.52 -1.12
CA THR A 31 9.47 6.23 -1.51
C THR A 31 10.35 7.47 -1.39
N ALA A 32 11.64 7.24 -1.18
CA ALA A 32 12.63 8.29 -0.98
C ALA A 32 12.90 9.06 -2.26
N THR A 33 12.91 10.39 -2.14
CA THR A 33 13.36 11.33 -3.16
C THR A 33 14.83 11.72 -2.93
N GLU A 34 15.42 12.44 -3.87
CA GLU A 34 16.80 12.97 -3.70
C GLU A 34 16.91 13.87 -2.45
N GLU A 35 15.89 14.70 -2.18
CA GLU A 35 15.84 15.55 -0.99
C GLU A 35 15.85 14.73 0.31
N ASP A 36 15.10 13.62 0.36
CA ASP A 36 15.07 12.74 1.51
C ASP A 36 16.45 12.13 1.80
N LEU A 37 17.24 11.80 0.77
CA LEU A 37 18.60 11.26 0.93
C LEU A 37 19.58 12.32 1.48
N GLU A 38 19.40 13.57 1.10
CA GLU A 38 20.22 14.68 1.62
C GLU A 38 19.92 14.94 3.10
N GLU A 39 18.66 14.78 3.52
CA GLU A 39 18.24 15.05 4.90
C GLU A 39 18.32 13.83 5.83
N ASN A 40 18.32 12.60 5.30
CA ASN A 40 18.29 11.37 6.10
C ASN A 40 19.41 10.39 5.72
N HIS A 41 20.44 10.31 6.57
CA HIS A 41 21.59 9.41 6.42
C HIS A 41 21.27 7.90 6.52
N TYR A 42 20.05 7.52 6.90
CA TYR A 42 19.61 6.12 6.90
C TYR A 42 19.07 5.67 5.53
N LEU A 43 18.87 6.59 4.58
CA LEU A 43 18.42 6.29 3.22
C LEU A 43 19.61 6.18 2.29
N GLU A 44 19.63 5.14 1.46
CA GLU A 44 20.77 4.81 0.60
C GLU A 44 20.46 5.05 -0.89
N GLU A 45 19.19 4.96 -1.29
CA GLU A 45 18.78 5.08 -2.71
C GLU A 45 17.43 5.78 -2.91
N VAL A 46 17.34 6.56 -3.99
CA VAL A 46 16.07 7.12 -4.48
C VAL A 46 15.16 5.96 -4.89
N GLY A 47 13.91 5.98 -4.45
CA GLY A 47 12.97 4.87 -4.64
C GLY A 47 12.91 3.90 -3.45
N GLN A 48 13.83 3.98 -2.48
CA GLN A 48 13.75 3.20 -1.25
C GLN A 48 12.44 3.48 -0.51
N THR A 49 11.75 2.45 -0.01
CA THR A 49 10.52 2.66 0.77
C THR A 49 10.84 3.28 2.13
N ILE A 50 10.27 4.45 2.42
CA ILE A 50 10.37 5.14 3.72
C ILE A 50 9.23 4.70 4.63
N PHE A 51 7.99 4.75 4.12
CA PHE A 51 6.80 4.34 4.86
C PHE A 51 5.93 3.43 4.00
N GLN A 52 5.25 2.49 4.66
CA GLN A 52 4.19 1.70 4.04
C GLN A 52 2.94 1.73 4.91
N VAL A 53 1.82 2.08 4.31
CA VAL A 53 0.50 1.98 4.95
C VAL A 53 -0.24 0.79 4.36
N ALA A 54 -0.67 -0.14 5.22
CA ALA A 54 -1.49 -1.29 4.85
C ALA A 54 -2.91 -1.11 5.43
N ILE A 55 -3.92 -0.99 4.56
CA ILE A 55 -5.31 -0.68 4.92
C ILE A 55 -6.21 -1.84 4.47
N ASN A 56 -7.07 -2.33 5.35
CA ASN A 56 -8.10 -3.30 4.96
C ASN A 56 -9.26 -2.58 4.24
N ILE A 57 -9.54 -2.94 2.99
CA ILE A 57 -10.49 -2.24 2.13
C ILE A 57 -11.50 -3.19 1.51
N LYS A 58 -12.74 -2.73 1.29
CA LYS A 58 -13.77 -3.51 0.58
C LYS A 58 -13.77 -3.27 -0.93
N PHE A 59 -13.47 -2.03 -1.31
CA PHE A 59 -13.57 -1.50 -2.67
C PHE A 59 -12.22 -0.89 -3.08
N CYS A 60 -11.80 -1.00 -4.35
CA CYS A 60 -10.63 -0.24 -4.86
C CYS A 60 -10.95 1.26 -4.69
N PRO A 61 -10.15 2.05 -3.94
CA PRO A 61 -10.41 3.48 -3.78
C PRO A 61 -10.18 4.27 -5.08
N TYR A 62 -9.57 3.66 -6.10
CA TYR A 62 -9.28 4.31 -7.38
C TYR A 62 -10.36 4.09 -8.44
N CYS A 63 -10.85 2.86 -8.63
CA CYS A 63 -11.87 2.55 -9.65
C CYS A 63 -13.27 2.25 -9.08
N GLY A 64 -13.38 2.03 -7.76
CA GLY A 64 -14.63 1.69 -7.09
C GLY A 64 -15.06 0.22 -7.18
N GLU A 65 -14.26 -0.67 -7.78
CA GLU A 65 -14.60 -2.09 -7.90
C GLU A 65 -14.70 -2.78 -6.52
N ASP A 66 -15.75 -3.60 -6.33
CA ASP A 66 -15.88 -4.47 -5.16
C ASP A 66 -14.93 -5.65 -5.29
N LEU A 67 -14.01 -5.78 -4.33
CA LEU A 67 -12.92 -6.75 -4.38
C LEU A 67 -13.34 -8.16 -3.94
N LYS A 68 -14.65 -8.48 -3.99
CA LYS A 68 -15.25 -9.80 -3.70
C LYS A 68 -14.71 -10.41 -2.41
N HIS A 69 -15.07 -9.80 -1.30
CA HIS A 69 -14.70 -10.28 0.02
C HIS A 69 -15.49 -11.53 0.41
N PRO A 70 -14.83 -12.59 0.92
CA PRO A 70 -15.52 -13.72 1.53
C PRO A 70 -16.21 -13.36 2.86
N ARG A 71 -15.88 -12.21 3.47
CA ARG A 71 -16.47 -11.70 4.71
C ARG A 71 -17.29 -10.45 4.44
N ASN A 72 -18.50 -10.39 5.00
CA ASN A 72 -19.40 -9.23 4.86
C ASN A 72 -18.96 -8.02 5.71
N GLU A 73 -18.24 -8.26 6.80
CA GLU A 73 -17.79 -7.24 7.73
C GLU A 73 -16.28 -7.02 7.61
N ILE A 74 -15.90 -5.79 7.24
CA ILE A 74 -14.52 -5.32 7.33
C ILE A 74 -14.43 -4.45 8.57
N ILE A 75 -13.53 -4.80 9.49
CA ILE A 75 -13.16 -3.91 10.58
C ILE A 75 -12.16 -2.92 9.97
N PRO A 76 -12.52 -1.63 9.84
CA PRO A 76 -11.60 -0.64 9.29
C PRO A 76 -10.40 -0.52 10.22
N GLY A 77 -9.22 -0.74 9.65
CA GLY A 77 -7.97 -0.67 10.36
C GLY A 77 -6.83 -0.49 9.38
N PHE A 78 -5.76 0.15 9.85
CA PHE A 78 -4.53 0.32 9.09
C PHE A 78 -3.33 -0.03 9.95
N LYS A 79 -2.26 -0.45 9.28
CA LYS A 79 -0.92 -0.60 9.86
C LYS A 79 0.01 0.35 9.14
N LEU A 80 0.81 1.09 9.91
CA LEU A 80 1.90 1.89 9.39
C LEU A 80 3.20 1.15 9.69
N TYR A 81 4.01 0.94 8.66
CA TYR A 81 5.37 0.48 8.77
C TYR A 81 6.29 1.67 8.48
N ASP A 82 7.19 1.94 9.42
CA ASP A 82 8.19 3.00 9.33
C ASP A 82 9.55 2.35 9.12
N PHE A 83 10.15 2.60 7.96
CA PHE A 83 11.47 2.13 7.56
C PHE A 83 12.49 3.29 7.49
N SER A 84 12.10 4.48 7.93
CA SER A 84 12.92 5.69 7.85
C SER A 84 14.13 5.65 8.80
N LYS A 85 14.14 4.71 9.74
CA LYS A 85 15.14 4.56 10.82
C LYS A 85 15.34 3.08 11.12
N TRP A 86 16.58 2.70 11.47
CA TRP A 86 16.97 1.35 11.88
C TRP A 86 17.26 1.28 13.38
#